data_AF-A0A368F1R0-F1
#
_entry.id   AF-A0A368F1R0-F1
#
_cell.length_a   1.000
_cell.length_b   1.000
_cell.length_c   1.000
_cell.angle_alpha   90.00
_cell.angle_beta   90.00
_cell.angle_gamma   90.00
#
_symmetry.space_group_name_H-M   'P 1'
#
loop_
_entity.id
_entity.type
_entity.pdbx_description
1 polymer ?
#
loop_
_entity_poly.entity_id
_entity_poly.type
_entity_poly.pdbx_seq_one_letter_code
_entity_poly.pdbx_strand_id
1 'polypeptide(L)'
;MQIVLYPELLLIRSVMFSKICLFILLRLSLGGKGLLRCPLDFRCHNDGVCDPSGSCVCKPGWIGDMCELELIPCPTQPCANGECRTGADGWKYCQCDPRFEGEFCELDKDECALKICPADAECVNHVPKHKKD
;
A
#
# COMPACT_ATOMS: atom_id res chain seq x y z
N MET A 1 -48.60 -21.67 61.13
CA MET A 1 -47.56 -22.28 60.30
C MET A 1 -47.98 -22.14 58.84
N GLN A 2 -47.29 -21.24 58.10
CA GLN A 2 -46.93 -21.35 56.67
C GLN A 2 -48.07 -21.34 55.62
N ILE A 3 -48.03 -20.63 54.48
CA ILE A 3 -46.95 -20.05 53.67
C ILE A 3 -47.54 -18.84 52.91
N VAL A 4 -46.88 -17.68 52.97
CA VAL A 4 -47.15 -16.55 52.07
C VAL A 4 -46.39 -16.84 50.77
N LEU A 5 -47.09 -17.20 49.69
CA LEU A 5 -46.49 -17.44 48.37
C LEU A 5 -46.50 -16.13 47.57
N TYR A 6 -45.30 -15.59 47.33
CA TYR A 6 -45.02 -14.32 46.66
C TYR A 6 -45.44 -14.32 45.17
N PRO A 7 -46.21 -13.33 44.69
CA PRO A 7 -46.57 -13.18 43.27
C PRO A 7 -45.49 -12.49 42.40
N GLU A 8 -44.30 -12.20 42.93
CA GLU A 8 -43.32 -11.33 42.24
C GLU A 8 -42.37 -12.03 41.23
N LEU A 9 -42.30 -13.36 41.18
CA LEU A 9 -41.34 -14.07 40.31
C LEU A 9 -41.77 -14.18 38.82
N LEU A 10 -43.05 -13.98 38.51
CA LEU A 10 -43.57 -14.12 37.14
C LEU A 10 -43.35 -12.86 36.28
N LEU A 11 -43.30 -11.67 36.87
CA LEU A 11 -43.01 -10.43 36.13
C LEU A 11 -41.53 -10.31 35.73
N ILE A 12 -40.61 -10.84 36.54
CA ILE A 12 -39.16 -10.74 36.32
C ILE A 12 -38.74 -11.53 35.08
N ARG A 13 -39.37 -12.68 34.81
CA ARG A 13 -39.10 -13.47 33.59
C ARG A 13 -39.48 -12.70 32.32
N SER A 14 -40.67 -12.11 32.25
CA SER A 14 -41.16 -11.37 31.08
C SER A 14 -40.31 -10.13 30.75
N VAL A 15 -39.85 -9.42 31.78
CA VAL A 15 -39.01 -8.21 31.61
C VAL A 15 -37.56 -8.56 31.26
N MET A 16 -37.03 -9.67 31.80
CA MET A 16 -35.68 -10.15 31.48
C MET A 16 -35.58 -10.68 30.04
N PHE A 17 -36.58 -11.43 29.54
CA PHE A 17 -36.62 -11.88 28.14
C PHE A 17 -36.68 -10.70 27.15
N SER A 18 -37.44 -9.65 27.48
CA SER A 18 -37.52 -8.42 26.67
C SER A 18 -36.19 -7.67 26.61
N LYS A 19 -35.48 -7.55 27.74
CA LYS A 19 -34.14 -6.95 27.77
C LYS A 19 -33.11 -7.80 27.04
N ILE A 20 -33.13 -9.13 27.20
CA ILE A 20 -32.22 -10.05 26.49
C ILE A 20 -32.44 -9.95 24.97
N CYS A 21 -33.69 -9.95 24.50
CA CYS A 21 -33.99 -9.71 23.08
C CYS A 21 -33.50 -8.34 22.59
N LEU A 22 -33.68 -7.27 23.38
CA LEU A 22 -33.16 -5.95 23.02
C LEU A 22 -31.63 -5.90 23.00
N PHE A 23 -30.95 -6.58 23.92
CA PHE A 23 -29.48 -6.73 23.94
C PHE A 23 -28.97 -7.58 22.77
N ILE A 24 -29.67 -8.66 22.40
CA ILE A 24 -29.35 -9.49 21.24
C ILE A 24 -29.60 -8.71 19.94
N LEU A 25 -30.71 -7.97 19.83
CA LEU A 25 -31.00 -7.10 18.69
C LEU A 25 -30.03 -5.92 18.60
N LEU A 26 -29.60 -5.34 19.73
CA LEU A 26 -28.51 -4.35 19.81
C LEU A 26 -27.17 -4.96 19.37
N ARG A 27 -26.88 -6.22 19.74
CA ARG A 27 -25.67 -6.95 19.29
C ARG A 27 -25.74 -7.37 17.81
N LEU A 28 -26.92 -7.65 17.27
CA LEU A 28 -27.14 -8.01 15.87
C LEU A 28 -27.19 -6.78 14.94
N SER A 29 -27.62 -5.61 15.44
CA SER A 29 -27.55 -4.33 14.73
C SER A 29 -26.19 -3.65 14.86
N LEU A 30 -25.46 -3.92 15.95
CA LEU A 30 -24.01 -3.76 16.04
C LEU A 30 -23.32 -4.97 15.41
N GLY A 31 -23.69 -5.32 14.18
CA GLY A 31 -22.94 -6.25 13.35
C GLY A 31 -21.48 -5.85 13.45
N GLY A 32 -20.70 -6.67 14.15
CA GLY A 32 -19.31 -6.41 14.47
C GLY A 32 -18.54 -6.31 13.17
N LYS A 33 -18.49 -5.11 12.60
CA LYS A 33 -17.48 -4.73 11.63
C LYS A 33 -16.18 -4.94 12.38
N GLY A 34 -15.47 -6.01 12.02
CA GLY A 34 -14.15 -6.34 12.55
C GLY A 34 -13.36 -5.05 12.64
N LEU A 35 -13.19 -4.58 13.87
CA LEU A 35 -12.58 -3.30 14.14
C LEU A 35 -11.08 -3.54 14.05
N LEU A 36 -10.60 -3.69 12.82
CA LEU A 36 -9.20 -3.56 12.46
C LEU A 36 -8.86 -2.07 12.62
N ARG A 37 -8.89 -1.60 13.87
CA ARG A 37 -8.45 -0.25 14.19
C ARG A 37 -6.94 -0.36 14.32
N CYS A 38 -6.25 0.25 13.35
CA CYS A 38 -4.93 0.79 13.60
C CYS A 38 -4.94 1.50 14.98
N PRO A 39 -3.84 1.45 15.75
CA PRO A 39 -3.74 2.07 17.08
C PRO A 39 -4.37 3.46 17.07
N LEU A 40 -5.08 3.87 18.13
CA LEU A 40 -5.90 5.09 18.13
C LEU A 40 -5.13 6.40 17.82
N ASP A 41 -3.79 6.35 17.84
CA ASP A 41 -2.86 7.43 17.49
C ASP A 41 -2.23 7.28 16.09
N PHE A 42 -2.42 6.13 15.44
CA PHE A 42 -1.85 5.77 14.16
C PHE A 42 -2.97 5.71 13.11
N ARG A 43 -3.11 6.77 12.31
CA ARG A 43 -4.07 6.79 11.18
C ARG A 43 -3.31 6.81 9.86
N CYS A 44 -3.72 5.95 8.94
CA CYS A 44 -3.25 6.03 7.57
C CYS A 44 -3.86 7.28 6.90
N HIS A 45 -3.00 8.18 6.45
CA HIS A 45 -3.34 9.38 5.67
C HIS A 45 -3.63 9.02 4.21
N ASN A 46 -4.19 9.98 3.46
CA ASN A 46 -4.35 9.92 2.01
C ASN A 46 -5.03 8.63 1.50
N ASP A 47 -6.09 8.22 2.21
CA ASP A 47 -6.86 7.00 1.98
C ASP A 47 -6.05 5.69 2.03
N GLY A 48 -4.93 5.68 2.76
CA GLY A 48 -4.22 4.44 3.09
C GLY A 48 -5.11 3.47 3.87
N VAL A 49 -4.84 2.17 3.71
CA VAL A 49 -5.61 1.10 4.35
C VAL A 49 -4.78 0.47 5.47
N CYS A 50 -5.37 0.33 6.65
CA CYS A 50 -4.76 -0.40 7.76
C CYS A 50 -4.76 -1.90 7.45
N ASP A 51 -3.60 -2.54 7.44
CA ASP A 51 -3.52 -4.00 7.32
C ASP A 51 -3.62 -4.69 8.70
N PRO A 52 -3.78 -6.03 8.73
CA PRO A 52 -3.90 -6.77 10.00
C PRO A 52 -2.64 -6.77 10.87
N SER A 53 -1.47 -6.42 10.33
CA SER A 53 -0.22 -6.27 11.09
C SER A 53 -0.15 -4.95 11.84
N GLY A 54 -1.07 -4.01 11.55
CA GLY A 54 -1.11 -2.67 12.13
C GLY A 54 -0.29 -1.65 11.35
N SER A 55 0.18 -2.00 10.15
CA SER A 55 0.89 -1.10 9.24
C SER A 55 -0.07 -0.48 8.22
N CYS A 56 0.30 0.68 7.70
CA CYS A 56 -0.47 1.33 6.63
C CYS A 56 -0.02 0.84 5.26
N VAL A 57 -0.98 0.39 4.47
CA VAL A 57 -0.82 0.14 3.04
C VAL A 57 -1.20 1.41 2.30
N CYS A 58 -0.21 2.08 1.72
CA CYS A 58 -0.39 3.34 1.04
C CYS A 58 -0.98 3.18 -0.36
N LYS A 59 -1.79 4.16 -0.78
CA LYS A 59 -2.20 4.27 -2.17
C LYS A 59 -1.01 4.68 -3.05
N PRO A 60 -1.05 4.38 -4.36
CA PRO A 60 -0.10 4.91 -5.33
C PRO A 60 0.14 6.41 -5.16
N GLY A 61 1.40 6.81 -5.13
CA GLY A 61 1.80 8.21 -4.95
C GLY A 61 1.98 8.67 -3.49
N TRP A 62 1.84 7.77 -2.51
CA TRP A 62 2.05 8.09 -1.09
C TRP A 62 3.01 7.10 -0.43
N ILE A 63 3.87 7.60 0.45
CA ILE A 63 4.84 6.83 1.23
C ILE A 63 4.86 7.32 2.69
N GLY A 64 5.69 6.69 3.51
CA GLY A 64 5.78 6.93 4.96
C GLY A 64 4.98 5.91 5.75
N ASP A 65 5.28 5.79 7.04
CA ASP A 65 4.66 4.78 7.92
C ASP A 65 3.14 4.96 8.03
N MET A 66 2.67 6.21 7.85
CA MET A 66 1.26 6.57 7.88
C MET A 66 0.77 7.11 6.53
N CYS A 67 1.50 6.90 5.43
CA CYS A 67 1.14 7.42 4.10
C CYS A 67 1.01 8.95 4.03
N GLU A 68 1.73 9.66 4.90
CA GLU A 68 1.67 11.11 5.06
C GLU A 68 2.54 11.88 4.06
N LEU A 69 3.49 11.20 3.42
CA LEU A 69 4.44 11.80 2.50
C LEU A 69 4.00 11.58 1.06
N GLU A 70 3.91 12.66 0.28
CA GLU A 70 3.67 12.58 -1.15
C GLU A 70 4.93 12.06 -1.86
N LEU A 71 4.76 11.04 -2.69
CA LEU A 71 5.81 10.55 -3.56
C LEU A 71 5.95 11.52 -4.73
N ILE A 72 6.91 12.44 -4.61
CA ILE A 72 7.16 13.46 -5.64
C ILE A 72 7.61 12.75 -6.94
N PRO A 73 6.85 12.85 -8.04
CA PRO A 73 7.01 11.98 -9.21
C PRO A 73 8.41 12.00 -9.84
N CYS A 74 9.09 13.15 -9.88
CA CYS A 74 10.43 13.28 -10.45
C CYS A 74 11.08 14.60 -9.98
N PRO A 75 11.64 14.70 -8.76
CA PRO A 75 12.41 15.90 -8.40
C PRO A 75 13.71 15.90 -9.22
N THR A 76 14.01 17.01 -9.90
CA THR A 76 15.29 17.34 -10.59
C THR A 76 16.11 16.13 -11.10
N GLN A 77 15.81 15.68 -12.33
CA GLN A 77 16.58 14.75 -13.17
C GLN A 77 17.40 13.64 -12.46
N PRO A 78 16.74 12.60 -11.91
CA PRO A 78 17.44 11.43 -11.38
C PRO A 78 18.04 10.52 -12.46
N CYS A 79 17.56 10.60 -13.71
CA CYS A 79 17.98 9.75 -14.81
C CYS A 79 19.08 10.45 -15.62
N ALA A 80 20.25 9.83 -15.76
CA ALA A 80 21.39 10.41 -16.47
C ALA A 80 21.17 10.47 -17.99
N ASN A 81 20.64 9.38 -18.58
CA ASN A 81 20.39 9.29 -20.03
C ASN A 81 19.03 8.66 -20.31
N GLY A 82 17.98 9.34 -19.85
CA GLY A 82 16.61 8.89 -20.05
C GLY A 82 15.59 9.86 -19.46
N GLU A 83 14.34 9.43 -19.48
CA GLU A 83 13.23 10.17 -18.90
C GLU A 83 12.80 9.52 -17.59
N CYS A 84 12.65 10.33 -16.55
CA CYS A 84 12.00 9.87 -15.33
C CYS A 84 10.49 9.71 -15.61
N ARG A 85 9.93 8.54 -15.31
CA ARG A 85 8.51 8.22 -15.50
C ARG A 85 7.93 7.64 -14.22
N THR A 86 6.62 7.78 -14.06
CA THR A 86 5.87 7.23 -12.93
C THR A 86 5.06 6.03 -13.40
N GLY A 87 5.22 4.92 -12.71
CA GLY A 87 4.45 3.69 -12.91
C GLY A 87 3.01 3.83 -12.45
N ALA A 88 2.17 2.86 -12.83
CA ALA A 88 0.76 2.85 -12.44
C ALA A 88 0.54 2.66 -10.92
N ASP A 89 1.54 2.09 -10.24
CA ASP A 89 1.64 1.93 -8.80
C ASP A 89 2.18 3.19 -8.09
N GLY A 90 2.45 4.26 -8.84
CA GLY A 90 2.99 5.52 -8.35
C GLY A 90 4.51 5.51 -8.17
N TRP A 91 5.17 4.36 -8.29
CA TRP A 91 6.62 4.27 -8.17
C TRP A 91 7.31 4.91 -9.37
N LYS A 92 8.43 5.60 -9.14
CA LYS A 92 9.22 6.21 -10.21
C LYS A 92 10.23 5.21 -10.77
N TYR A 93 10.52 5.32 -12.06
CA TYR A 93 11.58 4.58 -12.72
C TYR A 93 12.16 5.41 -13.87
N CYS A 94 13.37 5.08 -14.30
CA CYS A 94 13.98 5.69 -15.46
C CYS A 94 13.66 4.88 -16.72
N GLN A 95 13.04 5.52 -17.70
CA GLN A 95 12.98 4.99 -19.05
C GLN A 95 14.24 5.44 -19.79
N CYS A 96 15.19 4.51 -19.91
CA CYS A 96 16.47 4.79 -20.55
C CYS A 96 16.34 4.98 -22.06
N ASP A 97 17.16 5.88 -22.60
CA ASP A 97 17.41 5.98 -24.03
C ASP A 97 17.95 4.62 -24.55
N PRO A 98 17.75 4.28 -25.85
CA PRO A 98 18.00 2.93 -26.35
C PRO A 98 19.37 2.32 -26.03
N ARG A 99 20.41 3.15 -25.90
CA ARG A 99 21.80 2.77 -25.64
C ARG A 99 22.22 2.76 -24.18
N PHE A 100 21.33 3.08 -23.24
CA PHE A 100 21.68 3.15 -21.82
C PHE A 100 20.87 2.14 -20.99
N GLU A 101 21.45 1.75 -19.86
CA GLU A 101 20.88 0.85 -18.85
C GLU A 101 21.31 1.25 -17.44
N GLY A 102 20.87 0.47 -16.45
CA GLY A 102 21.00 0.81 -15.02
C GLY A 102 19.72 1.40 -14.45
N GLU A 103 19.65 1.50 -13.12
CA GLU A 103 18.48 2.03 -12.41
C GLU A 103 18.24 3.52 -12.76
N PHE A 104 19.33 4.25 -13.04
CA PHE A 104 19.34 5.67 -13.35
C PHE A 104 19.85 5.97 -14.76
N CYS A 105 19.91 4.97 -15.66
CA CYS A 105 20.44 5.10 -17.03
C CYS A 105 21.88 5.63 -17.07
N GLU A 106 22.68 5.25 -16.09
CA GLU A 106 24.05 5.68 -15.88
C GLU A 106 25.07 4.83 -16.63
N LEU A 107 24.66 3.64 -17.08
CA LEU A 107 25.50 2.68 -17.79
C LEU A 107 25.21 2.73 -19.29
N ASP A 108 26.28 2.66 -20.08
CA ASP A 108 26.20 2.46 -21.52
C ASP A 108 26.03 0.96 -21.81
N LYS A 109 25.08 0.60 -22.68
CA LYS A 109 24.84 -0.78 -23.06
C LYS A 109 25.96 -1.25 -23.96
N ASP A 110 26.70 -2.26 -23.50
CA ASP A 110 27.70 -2.91 -24.33
C ASP A 110 27.02 -3.76 -25.41
N GLU A 111 26.97 -3.25 -26.65
CA GLU A 111 26.37 -3.98 -27.77
C GLU A 111 27.10 -5.28 -28.10
N CYS A 112 28.37 -5.40 -27.72
CA CYS A 112 29.17 -6.60 -27.91
C CYS A 112 28.85 -7.68 -26.86
N ALA A 113 28.45 -7.31 -25.65
CA ALA A 113 28.04 -8.24 -24.62
C ALA A 113 26.77 -9.04 -25.01
N LEU A 114 25.94 -8.47 -25.88
CA LEU A 114 24.72 -9.10 -26.38
C LEU A 114 24.99 -10.24 -27.38
N LYS A 115 26.23 -10.38 -27.90
CA LYS A 115 26.64 -11.43 -28.85
C LYS A 115 25.72 -11.59 -30.07
N ILE A 116 25.14 -10.48 -30.53
CA ILE A 116 24.24 -10.45 -31.71
C ILE A 116 25.04 -10.27 -33.02
N CYS A 117 26.31 -9.92 -32.93
CA CYS A 117 27.18 -9.73 -34.09
C CYS A 117 27.52 -11.07 -34.78
N PRO A 118 27.71 -11.09 -36.11
CA PRO A 118 28.23 -12.24 -36.83
C PRO A 118 29.57 -12.71 -36.25
N ALA A 119 29.81 -14.03 -36.25
CA ALA A 119 31.00 -14.63 -35.63
C ALA A 119 32.33 -14.20 -36.29
N ASP A 120 32.27 -13.75 -37.54
CA ASP A 120 33.38 -13.27 -38.37
C ASP A 120 33.51 -11.74 -38.41
N ALA A 121 32.66 -11.02 -37.67
CA ALA A 121 32.73 -9.56 -37.53
C ALA A 121 33.51 -9.15 -36.27
N GLU A 122 34.34 -8.11 -36.39
CA GLU A 122 34.88 -7.41 -35.23
C GLU A 122 33.78 -6.57 -34.59
N CYS A 123 33.48 -6.84 -33.32
CA CYS A 123 32.49 -6.05 -32.58
C CYS A 123 33.16 -4.84 -31.93
N VAL A 124 32.52 -3.67 -32.06
CA VAL A 124 32.95 -2.43 -31.44
C VAL A 124 31.80 -1.89 -30.58
N ASN A 125 32.03 -1.74 -29.27
CA ASN A 125 31.11 -1.08 -28.37
C ASN A 125 31.16 0.45 -28.61
N HIS A 126 30.01 1.07 -28.86
CA HIS A 126 29.93 2.47 -29.25
C HIS A 126 29.67 3.41 -28.07
N VAL A 127 30.73 3.73 -27.30
CA VAL A 127 30.64 4.64 -26.16
C VAL A 127 30.18 6.06 -26.57
N PRO A 128 29.10 6.61 -25.96
CA PRO A 128 28.61 7.95 -26.24
C PRO A 128 29.63 9.04 -25.86
N LYS A 129 29.85 10.00 -26.77
CA LYS A 129 30.80 11.11 -26.57
C LYS A 129 30.27 12.25 -25.67
N HIS A 130 28.97 12.25 -25.35
CA HIS A 130 28.36 13.25 -24.45
C HIS A 130 27.38 12.56 -23.51
N LYS A 131 27.68 12.60 -22.21
CA LYS A 131 26.70 12.40 -21.15
C LYS A 131 25.83 13.66 -21.14
N LYS A 132 24.49 13.54 -21.08
CA LYS A 132 23.66 14.72 -20.82
C LYS A 132 23.93 15.12 -19.36
N ASP A 133 24.60 16.25 -19.18
CA ASP A 133 24.78 16.91 -17.88
C ASP A 133 23.46 17.50 -17.39
#